data_AF-A0A3A1V2I3-F1
#
_entry.id   AF-A0A3A1V2I3-F1
#
_cell.length_a   1.000
_cell.length_b   1.000
_cell.length_c   1.000
_cell.angle_alpha   90.00
_cell.angle_beta   90.00
_cell.angle_gamma   90.00
#
_symmetry.space_group_name_H-M   'P 1'
#
loop_
_entity.id
_entity.type
_entity.pdbx_description
1 polymer ?
#
loop_
_entity_poly.entity_id
_entity_poly.type
_entity_poly.pdbx_seq_one_letter_code
_entity_poly.pdbx_strand_id
1 'polypeptide(L)'
;MEPLYESKIACICCETTFTTTRVRPSFKKATAVDSDFCGHYANGINPDFYVVRVCPSCGFASTENGLDKLNDAQRKNYYERIGVNWKIGQDYGGARTAKQAMVTYKLALLSAQTTGAKDRVVAGLLHHIAWLYRYEKNVPEEQRFLKYALEAYIRVYETEGVSVNNARLMFLIGELYRRIGENNEAIKWFSRVVNDKKIMDAAMIRACREQWQLIREESDEKRRSQSQAEASSA
;
A
#
# COMPACT_ATOMS: atom_id res chain seq x y z
N MET A 1 9.98 27.47 -0.65
CA MET A 1 10.66 26.47 -1.50
C MET A 1 9.59 25.62 -2.14
N GLU A 2 9.67 25.38 -3.44
CA GLU A 2 8.71 24.52 -4.14
C GLU A 2 8.78 23.07 -3.61
N PRO A 3 7.64 22.50 -3.18
CA PRO A 3 7.56 21.18 -2.56
C PRO A 3 7.81 20.02 -3.52
N LEU A 4 7.53 20.23 -4.80
CA LEU A 4 7.77 19.27 -5.87
C LEU A 4 9.12 19.53 -6.53
N TYR A 5 9.72 18.47 -7.03
CA TYR A 5 10.91 18.54 -7.88
C TYR A 5 10.85 17.47 -8.96
N GLU A 6 11.57 17.72 -10.04
CA GLU A 6 11.65 16.83 -11.18
C GLU A 6 12.91 15.95 -11.12
N SER A 7 12.78 14.72 -11.61
CA SER A 7 13.84 13.73 -11.71
C SER A 7 13.79 13.09 -13.08
N LYS A 8 14.93 13.04 -13.77
CA LYS A 8 15.07 12.37 -15.07
C LYS A 8 15.37 10.89 -14.87
N ILE A 9 14.63 10.01 -15.54
CA ILE A 9 14.82 8.55 -15.47
C ILE A 9 14.68 7.91 -16.86
N ALA A 10 15.25 6.72 -17.04
CA ALA A 10 15.03 5.89 -18.24
C ALA A 10 13.93 4.86 -17.97
N CYS A 11 13.01 4.69 -18.92
CA CYS A 11 11.99 3.64 -18.83
C CYS A 11 12.62 2.25 -18.95
N ILE A 12 12.40 1.37 -17.97
CA ILE A 12 12.92 -0.01 -18.01
C ILE A 12 12.27 -0.90 -19.08
N CYS A 13 11.18 -0.42 -19.70
CA CYS A 13 10.45 -1.13 -20.75
C CYS A 13 10.85 -0.68 -22.16
N CYS A 14 10.79 0.63 -22.44
CA CYS A 14 11.03 1.17 -23.78
C CYS A 14 12.29 2.03 -23.89
N GLU A 15 13.07 2.16 -22.81
CA GLU A 15 14.34 2.89 -22.75
C GLU A 15 14.26 4.41 -22.99
N THR A 16 13.06 4.93 -23.32
CA THR A 16 12.82 6.36 -23.42
C THR A 16 13.16 7.05 -22.10
N THR A 17 13.97 8.09 -22.17
CA THR A 17 14.27 8.94 -21.03
C THR A 17 13.16 9.99 -20.87
N PHE A 18 12.62 10.11 -19.66
CA PHE A 18 11.53 11.05 -19.34
C PHE A 18 11.71 11.64 -17.94
N THR A 19 10.94 12.69 -17.66
CA THR A 19 10.93 13.35 -16.37
C THR A 19 9.77 12.87 -15.51
N THR A 20 10.01 12.66 -14.23
CA THR A 20 9.00 12.31 -13.24
C THR A 20 9.05 13.26 -12.05
N THR A 21 7.90 13.49 -11.43
CA THR A 21 7.78 14.44 -10.30
C THR A 21 7.83 13.70 -8.98
N ARG A 22 8.54 14.28 -8.01
CA ARG A 22 8.74 13.75 -6.65
C ARG A 22 8.49 14.84 -5.61
N VAL A 23 8.11 14.42 -4.41
CA VAL A 23 8.02 15.33 -3.26
C VAL A 23 9.37 15.40 -2.55
N ARG A 24 9.83 16.62 -2.26
CA ARG A 24 11.06 16.86 -1.51
C ARG A 24 10.96 16.26 -0.09
N PRO A 25 12.03 15.64 0.45
CA PRO A 25 11.98 15.00 1.77
C PRO A 25 11.44 15.89 2.90
N SER A 26 11.78 17.18 2.92
CA SER A 26 11.30 18.15 3.92
C SER A 26 9.78 18.34 3.93
N PHE A 27 9.11 18.03 2.81
CA PHE A 27 7.65 18.13 2.66
C PHE A 27 6.93 16.78 2.85
N LYS A 28 7.66 15.70 3.18
CA LYS A 28 7.06 14.38 3.42
C LYS A 28 6.61 14.14 4.88
N LYS A 29 6.66 15.16 5.74
CA LYS A 29 6.26 15.02 7.14
C LYS A 29 4.74 14.90 7.24
N ALA A 30 4.26 13.72 7.63
CA ALA A 30 2.84 13.49 7.91
C ALA A 30 2.42 14.22 9.20
N THR A 31 1.19 14.72 9.22
CA THR A 31 0.55 15.30 10.41
C THR A 31 -0.06 14.24 11.32
N ALA A 32 -0.46 13.10 10.74
CA ALA A 32 -0.89 11.91 11.45
C ALA A 32 -0.50 10.67 10.64
N VAL A 33 -0.36 9.53 11.30
CA VAL A 33 -0.09 8.25 10.65
C VAL A 33 -1.01 7.21 11.27
N ASP A 34 -1.78 6.54 10.41
CA ASP A 34 -2.65 5.45 10.81
C ASP A 34 -1.83 4.20 11.19
N SER A 35 -2.43 3.27 11.94
CA SER A 35 -1.77 2.03 12.37
C SER A 35 -1.31 1.13 11.21
N ASP A 36 -1.91 1.22 10.02
CA ASP A 36 -1.42 0.54 8.81
C ASP A 36 -0.42 1.37 8.01
N PHE A 37 0.14 2.43 8.62
CA PHE A 37 1.16 3.32 8.07
C PHE A 37 0.69 4.33 7.02
N CYS A 38 -0.62 4.48 6.79
CA CYS A 38 -1.15 5.55 5.94
C CYS A 38 -0.85 6.93 6.55
N GLY A 39 -0.16 7.79 5.81
CA GLY A 39 0.17 9.14 6.26
C GLY A 39 -0.91 10.16 5.88
N HIS A 40 -1.24 11.08 6.78
CA HIS A 40 -2.10 12.22 6.49
C HIS A 40 -1.27 13.50 6.39
N TYR A 41 -1.57 14.38 5.43
CA TYR A 41 -0.72 15.53 5.11
C TYR A 41 -1.55 16.82 5.03
N ALA A 42 -1.29 17.79 5.90
CA ALA A 42 -2.02 19.07 5.93
C ALA A 42 -1.51 20.11 4.91
N ASN A 43 -0.28 19.98 4.40
CA ASN A 43 0.38 21.00 3.58
C ASN A 43 -0.01 20.95 2.09
N GLY A 44 -1.19 20.41 1.76
CA GLY A 44 -1.75 20.37 0.40
C GLY A 44 -1.05 19.44 -0.58
N ILE A 45 0.03 18.76 -0.19
CA ILE A 45 0.75 17.79 -1.03
C ILE A 45 0.86 16.47 -0.30
N ASN A 46 0.33 15.44 -0.96
CA ASN A 46 0.43 14.07 -0.50
C ASN A 46 1.58 13.36 -1.25
N PRO A 47 2.67 12.97 -0.57
CA PRO A 47 3.77 12.18 -1.15
C PRO A 47 3.34 10.89 -1.84
N ASP A 48 2.25 10.25 -1.38
CA ASP A 48 1.77 9.00 -1.97
C ASP A 48 1.39 9.16 -3.44
N PHE A 49 0.98 10.37 -3.85
CA PHE A 49 0.59 10.65 -5.23
C PHE A 49 1.76 10.55 -6.21
N TYR A 50 3.00 10.57 -5.70
CA TYR A 50 4.23 10.70 -6.50
C TYR A 50 5.18 9.49 -6.38
N VAL A 51 4.71 8.38 -5.79
CA VAL A 51 5.50 7.14 -5.66
C VAL A 51 5.65 6.44 -7.02
N VAL A 52 4.56 6.41 -7.81
CA VAL A 52 4.54 5.74 -9.11
C VAL A 52 5.07 6.66 -10.21
N ARG A 53 5.92 6.09 -11.07
CA ARG A 53 6.48 6.70 -12.28
C ARG A 53 5.80 6.07 -13.48
N VAL A 54 5.30 6.88 -14.41
CA VAL A 54 4.65 6.40 -15.64
C VAL A 54 5.40 6.94 -16.83
N CYS A 55 5.84 6.05 -17.72
CA CYS A 55 6.49 6.46 -18.97
C CYS A 55 5.44 7.05 -19.94
N PRO A 56 5.60 8.29 -20.42
CA PRO A 56 4.63 8.90 -21.34
C PRO A 56 4.61 8.21 -22.72
N SER A 57 5.70 7.55 -23.11
CA SER A 57 5.84 6.90 -24.41
C SER A 57 5.15 5.55 -24.50
N CYS A 58 5.30 4.68 -23.49
CA CYS A 58 4.74 3.33 -23.53
C CYS A 58 3.71 3.03 -22.44
N GLY A 59 3.49 3.94 -21.49
CA GLY A 59 2.56 3.74 -20.37
C GLY A 59 3.09 2.85 -19.25
N PHE A 60 4.32 2.35 -19.36
CA PHE A 60 4.87 1.45 -18.35
C PHE A 60 5.00 2.18 -17.02
N ALA A 61 4.39 1.61 -15.98
CA ALA A 61 4.30 2.22 -14.66
C ALA A 61 5.03 1.37 -13.62
N SER A 62 5.87 2.02 -12.82
CA SER A 62 6.70 1.33 -11.82
C SER A 62 7.00 2.21 -10.61
N THR A 63 7.46 1.59 -9.54
CA THR A 63 7.97 2.25 -8.33
C THR A 63 9.46 1.98 -8.18
N GLU A 64 10.13 2.65 -7.24
CA GLU A 64 11.54 2.38 -6.91
C GLU A 64 11.79 0.97 -6.38
N ASN A 65 10.77 0.32 -5.84
CA ASN A 65 10.87 -1.04 -5.31
C ASN A 65 10.56 -2.11 -6.37
N GLY A 66 10.30 -1.71 -7.61
CA GLY A 66 9.97 -2.59 -8.72
C GLY A 66 11.16 -3.36 -9.30
N LEU A 67 11.01 -3.85 -10.52
CA LEU A 67 12.10 -4.46 -11.28
C LEU A 67 13.09 -3.37 -11.74
N ASP A 68 14.38 -3.69 -11.74
CA ASP A 68 15.42 -2.77 -12.27
C ASP A 68 15.49 -2.81 -13.80
N LYS A 69 15.17 -3.96 -14.41
CA LYS A 69 15.17 -4.17 -15.86
C LYS A 69 14.15 -5.25 -16.23
N LEU A 70 13.55 -5.13 -17.42
CA LEU A 70 12.74 -6.19 -18.02
C LEU A 70 13.56 -7.02 -18.99
N ASN A 71 13.38 -8.34 -18.97
CA ASN A 71 13.82 -9.21 -20.05
C ASN A 71 12.84 -9.17 -21.24
N ASP A 72 13.22 -9.77 -22.37
CA ASP A 72 12.42 -9.72 -23.60
C ASP A 72 11.04 -10.36 -23.44
N ALA A 73 10.92 -11.44 -22.67
CA ALA A 73 9.65 -12.09 -22.41
C ALA A 73 8.72 -11.21 -21.56
N GLN A 74 9.23 -10.56 -20.52
CA GLN A 74 8.48 -9.62 -19.69
C GLN A 74 8.04 -8.39 -20.48
N ARG A 75 8.95 -7.83 -21.30
CA ARG A 75 8.66 -6.69 -22.18
C ARG A 75 7.57 -7.05 -23.18
N LYS A 76 7.68 -8.21 -23.84
CA LYS A 76 6.66 -8.73 -24.77
C LYS A 76 5.31 -8.89 -24.08
N ASN A 77 5.27 -9.54 -22.92
CA ASN A 77 4.04 -9.75 -22.16
C ASN A 77 3.36 -8.43 -21.75
N TYR A 78 4.16 -7.44 -21.31
CA TYR A 78 3.65 -6.10 -21.02
C TYR A 78 2.98 -5.46 -22.25
N TYR A 79 3.65 -5.46 -23.40
CA TYR A 79 3.11 -4.85 -24.61
C TYR A 79 1.84 -5.55 -25.11
N GLU A 80 1.81 -6.89 -25.10
CA GLU A 80 0.66 -7.68 -25.55
C GLU A 80 -0.59 -7.45 -24.70
N ARG A 81 -0.43 -7.23 -23.39
CA ARG A 81 -1.56 -7.09 -22.46
C ARG A 81 -1.97 -5.64 -22.19
N ILE A 82 -0.99 -4.76 -22.03
CA ILE A 82 -1.21 -3.39 -21.52
C ILE A 82 -0.75 -2.35 -22.53
N GLY A 83 0.51 -2.45 -22.99
CA GLY A 83 1.15 -1.42 -23.81
C GLY A 83 0.42 -1.15 -25.14
N VAL A 84 -0.20 -2.17 -25.75
CA VAL A 84 -0.99 -2.05 -26.99
C VAL A 84 -2.15 -1.06 -26.88
N ASN A 85 -2.72 -0.90 -25.68
CA ASN A 85 -3.86 -0.03 -25.42
C ASN A 85 -3.43 1.37 -24.94
N TRP A 86 -2.12 1.63 -24.84
CA TRP A 86 -1.62 2.91 -24.39
C TRP A 86 -1.85 4.00 -25.43
N LYS A 87 -2.55 5.07 -25.04
CA LYS A 87 -2.66 6.27 -25.86
C LYS A 87 -1.44 7.15 -25.62
N ILE A 88 -0.57 7.23 -26.62
CA ILE A 88 0.64 8.05 -26.62
C ILE A 88 0.30 9.50 -26.26
N GLY A 89 1.15 10.13 -25.44
CA GLY A 89 1.02 11.53 -25.05
C GLY A 89 0.30 11.76 -23.71
N GLN A 90 -0.17 10.71 -23.04
CA GLN A 90 -0.57 10.82 -21.64
C GLN A 90 0.66 11.05 -20.76
N ASP A 91 0.67 12.17 -20.05
CA ASP A 91 1.73 12.53 -19.12
C ASP A 91 1.19 12.66 -17.69
N TYR A 92 1.91 12.04 -16.76
CA TYR A 92 1.66 12.10 -15.32
C TYR A 92 2.80 12.83 -14.58
N GLY A 93 3.57 13.65 -15.27
CA GLY A 93 4.46 14.65 -14.69
C GLY A 93 3.69 15.82 -14.06
N GLY A 94 4.40 16.63 -13.29
CA GLY A 94 3.85 17.77 -12.56
C GLY A 94 3.02 17.38 -11.33
N ALA A 95 2.27 18.35 -10.83
CA ALA A 95 1.35 18.15 -9.70
C ALA A 95 0.20 17.20 -10.07
N ARG A 96 -0.13 16.27 -9.18
CA ARG A 96 -1.16 15.25 -9.39
C ARG A 96 -2.37 15.48 -8.51
N THR A 97 -3.54 15.30 -9.11
CA THR A 97 -4.81 15.10 -8.37
C THR A 97 -4.89 13.69 -7.80
N ALA A 98 -5.77 13.46 -6.82
CA ALA A 98 -6.04 12.12 -6.28
C ALA A 98 -6.45 11.12 -7.38
N LYS A 99 -7.28 11.57 -8.32
CA LYS A 99 -7.70 10.77 -9.48
C LYS A 99 -6.51 10.37 -10.37
N GLN A 100 -5.60 11.29 -10.67
CA GLN A 100 -4.39 10.97 -11.43
C GLN A 100 -3.49 10.00 -10.66
N ALA A 101 -3.30 10.21 -9.35
CA ALA A 101 -2.56 9.28 -8.50
C ALA A 101 -3.16 7.86 -8.58
N MET A 102 -4.47 7.73 -8.39
CA MET A 102 -5.19 6.46 -8.49
C MET A 102 -4.94 5.76 -9.84
N VAL A 103 -5.00 6.50 -10.95
CA VAL A 103 -4.71 5.94 -12.28
C VAL A 103 -3.28 5.42 -12.36
N THR A 104 -2.29 6.18 -11.87
CA THR A 104 -0.89 5.72 -11.88
C THR A 104 -0.69 4.44 -11.09
N TYR A 105 -1.29 4.30 -9.90
CA TYR A 105 -1.22 3.06 -9.12
C TYR A 105 -1.88 1.87 -9.81
N LYS A 106 -3.04 2.07 -10.44
CA LYS A 106 -3.70 1.01 -11.22
C LYS A 106 -2.84 0.56 -12.41
N LEU A 107 -2.21 1.50 -13.12
CA LEU A 107 -1.24 1.19 -14.19
C LEU A 107 -0.03 0.43 -13.64
N ALA A 108 0.51 0.81 -12.47
CA ALA A 108 1.64 0.14 -11.87
C ALA A 108 1.29 -1.27 -11.40
N LEU A 109 0.09 -1.48 -10.85
CA LEU A 109 -0.40 -2.80 -10.45
C LEU A 109 -0.50 -3.73 -11.66
N LEU A 110 -1.10 -3.27 -12.76
CA LEU A 110 -1.18 -4.02 -14.02
C LEU A 110 0.21 -4.31 -14.59
N SER A 111 1.11 -3.33 -14.59
CA SER A 111 2.49 -3.48 -15.07
C SER A 111 3.26 -4.51 -14.23
N ALA A 112 3.12 -4.45 -12.90
CA ALA A 112 3.76 -5.39 -11.97
C ALA A 112 3.25 -6.83 -12.18
N GLN A 113 1.94 -7.02 -12.29
CA GLN A 113 1.33 -8.34 -12.51
C GLN A 113 1.71 -8.94 -13.87
N THR A 114 1.74 -8.14 -14.92
CA THR A 114 2.07 -8.62 -16.29
C THR A 114 3.55 -8.91 -16.48
N THR A 115 4.43 -8.22 -15.76
CA THR A 115 5.87 -8.46 -15.80
C THR A 115 6.37 -9.47 -14.77
N GLY A 116 5.49 -9.98 -13.89
CA GLY A 116 5.87 -10.92 -12.84
C GLY A 116 6.78 -10.29 -11.78
N ALA A 117 6.50 -9.05 -11.39
CA ALA A 117 7.20 -8.42 -10.26
C ALA A 117 6.94 -9.20 -8.95
N LYS A 118 7.85 -9.06 -7.98
CA LYS A 118 7.74 -9.73 -6.67
C LYS A 118 6.42 -9.40 -5.97
N ASP A 119 5.86 -10.37 -5.23
CA ASP A 119 4.62 -10.19 -4.47
C ASP A 119 4.68 -8.98 -3.52
N ARG A 120 5.86 -8.66 -2.95
CA ARG A 120 6.06 -7.49 -2.09
C ARG A 120 5.72 -6.17 -2.80
N VAL A 121 6.02 -6.06 -4.09
CA VAL A 121 5.70 -4.87 -4.90
C VAL A 121 4.21 -4.79 -5.13
N VAL A 122 3.59 -5.92 -5.48
CA VAL A 122 2.14 -6.03 -5.70
C VAL A 122 1.37 -5.69 -4.42
N ALA A 123 1.78 -6.24 -3.27
CA ALA A 123 1.17 -5.96 -1.97
C ALA A 123 1.25 -4.48 -1.61
N GLY A 124 2.42 -3.84 -1.80
CA GLY A 124 2.59 -2.41 -1.59
C GLY A 124 1.67 -1.57 -2.48
N LEU A 125 1.56 -1.89 -3.77
CA LEU A 125 0.68 -1.17 -4.70
C LEU A 125 -0.79 -1.29 -4.30
N LEU A 126 -1.25 -2.50 -3.96
CA LEU A 126 -2.63 -2.74 -3.51
C LEU A 126 -2.95 -1.96 -2.23
N HIS A 127 -2.01 -1.92 -1.28
CA HIS A 127 -2.19 -1.20 -0.03
C HIS A 127 -2.25 0.31 -0.22
N HIS A 128 -1.41 0.89 -1.09
CA HIS A 128 -1.51 2.31 -1.41
C HIS A 128 -2.79 2.64 -2.17
N ILE A 129 -3.32 1.75 -3.02
CA ILE A 129 -4.64 1.95 -3.63
C ILE A 129 -5.73 2.03 -2.55
N ALA A 130 -5.66 1.18 -1.51
CA ALA A 130 -6.57 1.28 -0.38
C ALA A 130 -6.45 2.64 0.34
N TRP A 131 -5.23 3.15 0.55
CA TRP A 131 -5.02 4.50 1.12
C TRP A 131 -5.59 5.61 0.24
N LEU A 132 -5.45 5.51 -1.08
CA LEU A 132 -6.05 6.49 -1.99
C LEU A 132 -7.58 6.51 -1.87
N TYR A 133 -8.23 5.35 -1.77
CA TYR A 133 -9.66 5.30 -1.49
C TYR A 133 -10.03 5.81 -0.09
N ARG A 134 -9.16 5.62 0.91
CA ARG A 134 -9.32 6.22 2.24
C ARG A 134 -9.33 7.75 2.17
N TYR A 135 -8.40 8.36 1.43
CA TYR A 135 -8.38 9.82 1.23
C TYR A 135 -9.66 10.33 0.54
N GLU A 136 -10.23 9.52 -0.36
CA GLU A 136 -11.50 9.80 -1.03
C GLU A 136 -12.74 9.45 -0.17
N LYS A 137 -12.56 8.92 1.04
CA LYS A 137 -13.62 8.40 1.93
C LYS A 137 -14.50 7.31 1.28
N ASN A 138 -13.94 6.57 0.32
CA ASN A 138 -14.62 5.48 -0.36
C ASN A 138 -14.40 4.15 0.39
N VAL A 139 -15.16 3.98 1.48
CA VAL A 139 -15.04 2.82 2.39
C VAL A 139 -15.21 1.46 1.68
N PRO A 140 -16.20 1.26 0.77
CA PRO A 140 -16.36 -0.03 0.10
C PRO A 140 -15.14 -0.45 -0.72
N GLU A 141 -14.56 0.47 -1.50
CA GLU A 141 -13.38 0.19 -2.32
C GLU A 141 -12.10 0.09 -1.49
N GLU A 142 -11.96 0.89 -0.43
CA GLU A 142 -10.89 0.72 0.55
C GLU A 142 -10.90 -0.71 1.10
N GLN A 143 -12.04 -1.17 1.61
CA GLN A 143 -12.18 -2.51 2.19
C GLN A 143 -11.83 -3.61 1.19
N ARG A 144 -12.25 -3.45 -0.07
CA ARG A 144 -11.90 -4.38 -1.15
C ARG A 144 -10.39 -4.45 -1.38
N PHE A 145 -9.71 -3.32 -1.46
CA PHE A 145 -8.27 -3.29 -1.71
C PHE A 145 -7.43 -3.67 -0.48
N LEU A 146 -7.91 -3.43 0.75
CA LEU A 146 -7.27 -3.96 1.96
C LEU A 146 -7.26 -5.49 1.97
N LYS A 147 -8.35 -6.14 1.52
CA LYS A 147 -8.40 -7.61 1.39
C LYS A 147 -7.38 -8.13 0.36
N TYR A 148 -7.31 -7.52 -0.82
CA TYR A 148 -6.31 -7.91 -1.82
C TYR A 148 -4.87 -7.67 -1.33
N ALA A 149 -4.62 -6.56 -0.64
CA ALA A 149 -3.31 -6.27 -0.06
C ALA A 149 -2.94 -7.30 1.02
N LEU A 150 -3.88 -7.66 1.88
CA LEU A 150 -3.71 -8.68 2.92
C LEU A 150 -3.32 -10.04 2.30
N GLU A 151 -4.06 -10.52 1.31
CA GLU A 151 -3.76 -11.76 0.61
C GLU A 151 -2.35 -11.74 0.00
N ALA A 152 -1.94 -10.60 -0.58
CA ALA A 152 -0.60 -10.44 -1.14
C ALA A 152 0.49 -10.44 -0.06
N TYR A 153 0.28 -9.75 1.07
CA TYR A 153 1.23 -9.76 2.18
C TYR A 153 1.37 -11.14 2.84
N ILE A 154 0.29 -11.93 2.90
CA ILE A 154 0.36 -13.32 3.34
C ILE A 154 1.26 -14.14 2.40
N ARG A 155 1.08 -14.02 1.08
CA ARG A 155 1.98 -14.68 0.11
C ARG A 155 3.43 -14.25 0.28
N VAL A 156 3.69 -12.96 0.53
CA VAL A 156 5.05 -12.47 0.83
C VAL A 156 5.61 -13.16 2.07
N TYR A 157 4.83 -13.26 3.15
CA TYR A 157 5.27 -13.92 4.38
C TYR A 157 5.57 -15.41 4.17
N GLU A 158 4.73 -16.10 3.40
CA GLU A 158 4.88 -17.53 3.10
C GLU A 158 6.07 -17.83 2.19
N THR A 159 6.35 -16.96 1.20
CA THR A 159 7.39 -17.18 0.18
C THR A 159 8.75 -16.63 0.56
N GLU A 160 8.81 -15.41 1.12
CA GLU A 160 10.07 -14.74 1.48
C GLU A 160 10.55 -15.10 2.90
N GLY A 161 9.76 -15.88 3.61
CA GLY A 161 10.22 -16.72 4.69
C GLY A 161 9.90 -16.20 6.09
N VAL A 162 9.19 -17.07 6.81
CA VAL A 162 9.21 -17.26 8.28
C VAL A 162 10.61 -17.18 8.90
N SER A 163 11.69 -17.34 8.09
CA SER A 163 13.09 -17.21 8.50
C SER A 163 13.56 -15.77 8.71
N VAL A 164 12.95 -14.79 8.05
CA VAL A 164 13.23 -13.37 8.28
C VAL A 164 12.19 -12.90 9.29
N ASN A 165 12.63 -12.63 10.50
CA ASN A 165 11.74 -12.22 11.58
C ASN A 165 11.23 -10.79 11.36
N ASN A 166 10.34 -10.64 10.38
CA ASN A 166 9.87 -9.36 9.89
C ASN A 166 8.65 -8.94 10.71
N ALA A 167 8.91 -8.55 11.95
CA ALA A 167 7.91 -8.08 12.90
C ALA A 167 6.99 -7.01 12.30
N ARG A 168 7.52 -6.15 11.43
CA ARG A 168 6.75 -5.12 10.72
C ARG A 168 5.75 -5.70 9.73
N LEU A 169 6.14 -6.71 8.94
CA LEU A 169 5.22 -7.41 8.04
C LEU A 169 4.15 -8.16 8.82
N MET A 170 4.53 -8.86 9.89
CA MET A 170 3.58 -9.61 10.73
C MET A 170 2.59 -8.68 11.43
N PHE A 171 3.06 -7.56 11.98
CA PHE A 171 2.22 -6.51 12.53
C PHE A 171 1.25 -5.97 11.46
N LEU A 172 1.76 -5.66 10.27
CA LEU A 172 0.93 -5.14 9.19
C LEU A 172 -0.16 -6.13 8.76
N ILE A 173 0.15 -7.42 8.65
CA ILE A 173 -0.85 -8.45 8.37
C ILE A 173 -1.94 -8.46 9.45
N GLY A 174 -1.54 -8.44 10.74
CA GLY A 174 -2.50 -8.37 11.85
C GLY A 174 -3.37 -7.11 11.80
N GLU A 175 -2.78 -5.96 11.50
CA GLU A 175 -3.51 -4.70 11.40
C GLU A 175 -4.47 -4.68 10.21
N LEU A 176 -4.10 -5.26 9.08
CA LEU A 176 -5.01 -5.39 7.94
C LEU A 176 -6.19 -6.30 8.26
N TYR A 177 -5.98 -7.44 8.93
CA TYR A 177 -7.07 -8.28 9.44
C TYR A 177 -8.03 -7.49 10.34
N ARG A 178 -7.50 -6.70 11.29
CA ARG A 178 -8.32 -5.85 12.18
C ARG A 178 -9.15 -4.85 11.39
N ARG A 179 -8.54 -4.15 10.42
CA ARG A 179 -9.20 -3.13 9.59
C ARG A 179 -10.31 -3.69 8.71
N ILE A 180 -10.24 -4.96 8.33
CA ILE A 180 -11.31 -5.64 7.58
C ILE A 180 -12.33 -6.34 8.49
N GLY A 181 -12.22 -6.20 9.81
CA GLY A 181 -13.14 -6.74 10.80
C GLY A 181 -12.83 -8.14 11.32
N GLU A 182 -11.73 -8.75 10.86
CA GLU A 182 -11.32 -10.12 11.17
C GLU A 182 -10.45 -10.17 12.44
N ASN A 183 -11.01 -9.71 13.55
CA ASN A 183 -10.30 -9.50 14.81
C ASN A 183 -9.64 -10.77 15.37
N ASN A 184 -10.24 -11.94 15.17
CA ASN A 184 -9.69 -13.21 15.65
C ASN A 184 -8.36 -13.54 14.96
N GLU A 185 -8.25 -13.31 13.65
CA GLU A 185 -7.00 -13.50 12.92
C GLU A 185 -5.98 -12.41 13.27
N ALA A 186 -6.42 -11.17 13.43
CA ALA A 186 -5.55 -10.07 13.88
C ALA A 186 -4.82 -10.42 15.20
N ILE A 187 -5.57 -10.91 16.20
CA ILE A 187 -5.00 -11.32 17.50
C ILE A 187 -3.94 -12.41 17.35
N LYS A 188 -4.16 -13.40 16.47
CA LYS A 188 -3.17 -14.46 16.22
C LYS A 188 -1.87 -13.89 15.69
N TRP A 189 -1.93 -12.94 14.75
CA TRP A 189 -0.75 -12.28 14.19
C TRP A 189 -0.02 -11.41 15.21
N PHE A 190 -0.73 -10.58 15.98
CA PHE A 190 -0.12 -9.78 17.04
C PHE A 190 0.52 -10.66 18.12
N SER A 191 -0.14 -11.75 18.51
CA SER A 191 0.40 -12.70 19.50
C SER A 191 1.66 -13.39 19.02
N ARG A 192 1.76 -13.75 17.72
CA ARG A 192 2.99 -14.29 17.13
C ARG A 192 4.16 -13.31 17.31
N VAL A 193 3.92 -12.02 17.09
CA VAL A 193 4.96 -10.99 17.24
C VAL A 193 5.38 -10.80 18.70
N VAL A 194 4.41 -10.73 19.62
CA VAL A 194 4.68 -10.46 21.04
C VAL A 194 5.36 -11.65 21.74
N ASN A 195 5.06 -12.88 21.33
CA ASN A 195 5.53 -14.10 21.99
C ASN A 195 6.81 -14.68 21.38
N ASP A 196 7.19 -14.30 20.15
CA ASP A 196 8.44 -14.76 19.56
C ASP A 196 9.65 -14.01 20.15
N LYS A 197 10.44 -14.72 20.97
CA LYS A 197 11.65 -14.19 21.61
C LYS A 197 12.75 -13.79 20.62
N LYS A 198 12.67 -14.24 19.37
CA LYS A 198 13.61 -13.83 18.30
C LYS A 198 13.28 -12.45 17.75
N ILE A 199 12.08 -11.91 18.01
CA ILE A 199 11.71 -10.55 17.62
C ILE A 199 12.21 -9.58 18.69
N MET A 200 13.13 -8.70 18.28
CA MET A 200 13.68 -7.66 19.16
C MET A 200 13.19 -6.25 18.81
N ASP A 201 12.33 -6.11 17.79
CA ASP A 201 11.76 -4.82 17.41
C ASP A 201 10.74 -4.35 18.47
N ALA A 202 11.25 -3.60 19.45
CA ALA A 202 10.46 -3.10 20.56
C ALA A 202 9.33 -2.17 20.11
N ALA A 203 9.47 -1.47 18.99
CA ALA A 203 8.42 -0.60 18.48
C ALA A 203 7.25 -1.45 17.93
N MET A 204 7.54 -2.48 17.15
CA MET A 204 6.51 -3.39 16.64
C MET A 204 5.87 -4.24 17.74
N ILE A 205 6.62 -4.67 18.75
CA ILE A 205 6.05 -5.37 19.92
C ILE A 205 5.05 -4.47 20.65
N ARG A 206 5.39 -3.19 20.89
CA ARG A 206 4.46 -2.23 21.51
C ARG A 206 3.23 -2.01 20.64
N ALA A 207 3.42 -1.78 19.34
CA ALA A 207 2.32 -1.57 18.40
C ALA A 207 1.35 -2.78 18.39
N CYS A 208 1.86 -4.01 18.39
CA CYS A 208 1.04 -5.22 18.50
C CYS A 208 0.21 -5.26 19.79
N ARG A 209 0.80 -4.88 20.94
CA ARG A 209 0.08 -4.84 22.22
C ARG A 209 -1.00 -3.78 22.24
N GLU A 210 -0.72 -2.60 21.70
CA GLU A 210 -1.68 -1.50 21.55
C GLU A 210 -2.87 -1.93 20.67
N GLN A 211 -2.61 -2.51 19.50
CA GLN A 211 -3.69 -2.98 18.62
C GLN A 211 -4.49 -4.14 19.23
N TRP A 212 -3.85 -5.01 20.00
CA TRP A 212 -4.58 -6.07 20.72
C TRP A 212 -5.50 -5.49 21.80
N GLN A 213 -5.05 -4.48 22.54
CA GLN A 213 -5.85 -3.80 23.54
C GLN A 213 -7.06 -3.09 22.91
N LEU A 214 -6.86 -2.41 21.79
CA LEU A 214 -7.94 -1.76 21.03
C LEU A 214 -9.03 -2.76 20.61
N ILE A 215 -8.66 -3.95 20.12
CA ILE A 215 -9.63 -5.00 19.76
C ILE A 215 -10.49 -5.40 20.98
N ARG A 216 -9.89 -5.50 22.17
CA ARG A 216 -10.61 -5.86 23.39
C ARG A 216 -11.60 -4.77 23.80
N GLU A 217 -11.16 -3.53 23.78
CA GLU A 217 -11.99 -2.37 24.12
C GLU A 217 -13.18 -2.26 23.16
N GLU A 218 -12.95 -2.35 21.84
CA GLU A 218 -14.01 -2.36 20.83
C GLU A 218 -15.00 -3.53 21.04
N SER A 219 -14.50 -4.70 21.47
CA SER A 219 -15.35 -5.89 21.72
C SER A 219 -16.17 -5.75 23.00
N ASP A 220 -15.63 -5.10 24.03
CA ASP A 220 -16.35 -4.81 25.27
C ASP A 220 -17.43 -3.75 25.07
N GLU A 221 -17.12 -2.69 24.31
CA GLU A 221 -18.08 -1.66 23.93
C GLU A 221 -19.24 -2.21 23.09
N LYS A 222 -18.95 -3.07 22.11
CA LYS A 222 -19.98 -3.77 21.32
C LYS A 222 -20.90 -4.63 22.19
N ARG A 223 -20.33 -5.36 23.16
CA ARG A 223 -21.12 -6.17 24.10
C ARG A 223 -22.01 -5.30 24.98
N ARG A 224 -21.48 -4.20 25.52
CA ARG A 224 -22.24 -3.25 26.35
C ARG A 224 -23.39 -2.61 25.58
N SER A 225 -23.15 -2.17 24.34
CA SER A 225 -24.19 -1.55 23.51
C SER A 225 -25.29 -2.52 23.11
N GLN A 226 -24.96 -3.79 22.82
CA GLN A 226 -25.95 -4.84 22.58
C GLN A 226 -26.84 -5.09 23.80
N SER A 227 -26.26 -5.25 24.99
CA SER A 227 -27.04 -5.45 26.23
C SER A 227 -27.93 -4.25 26.57
N GLN A 228 -27.50 -3.02 26.28
CA GLN A 228 -28.31 -1.80 26.50
C GLN A 228 -29.48 -1.69 25.49
N ALA A 229 -29.26 -2.08 24.24
CA ALA A 229 -30.31 -2.08 23.22
C ALA A 229 -31.39 -3.13 23.55
N GLU A 230 -30.99 -4.32 23.99
CA GLU A 230 -31.91 -5.38 24.43
C GLU A 230 -32.74 -4.95 25.66
N ALA A 231 -32.11 -4.31 26.64
CA ALA A 231 -32.79 -3.80 27.84
C ALA A 231 -33.74 -2.61 27.56
N SER A 232 -33.54 -1.86 26.48
CA SER A 232 -34.41 -0.73 26.10
C SER A 232 -35.55 -1.14 25.16
N SER A 233 -35.51 -2.38 24.66
CA SER A 233 -36.51 -2.96 23.75
C SER A 233 -37.50 -3.90 24.46
N ALA A 234 -37.27 -4.13 25.77
CA ALA A 234 -38.10 -4.93 26.67
C ALA A 234 -38.91 -4.01 27.59
#